data_AF-K1TV07-F1
#
_entry.id   AF-K1TV07-F1
#
_cell.length_a   1.000
_cell.length_b   1.000
_cell.length_c   1.000
_cell.angle_alpha   90.00
_cell.angle_beta   90.00
_cell.angle_gamma   90.00
#
_symmetry.space_group_name_H-M   'P 1'
#
loop_
_entity.id
_entity.type
_entity.pdbx_description
1 polymer ?
#
loop_
_entity_poly.entity_id
_entity_poly.type
_entity_poly.pdbx_seq_one_letter_code
_entity_poly.pdbx_strand_id
1 'polypeptide(L)'
;MNIKQDKTMMEYLIASAKKTNNNLQNLAMTTANTGQQDFLNVINEAYLQTSTGAKSYSQAIIDAINKIGNKGAIVEYPSGHKVTLETAARMNIVTGINQTCGKLQQMRAEEMNWDLMELTAHSGARPSHEKWQGKIVSLSGKDGYLSLKDIGYGEITGFKGINCYHDWRPYYKGSSKTYSNDELEKMNDEKVTYNGKQITKYEAKQIQRSIERQIRQDKKNIAGLQGVLTSTTNNNKLIEETRTELAKKTLQYNTHKRELDGLIEQISSKKDNTRLFIVEKYDNKTISNITKLANKYNNSDIIGLKVNDVEIKEIGEHIISRTYGKKVRFRRCRRY
;
A
#
# COMPACT_ATOMS: atom_id res chain seq x y z
N MET A 1 5.14 22.41 38.17
CA MET A 1 5.65 21.42 37.20
C MET A 1 6.35 22.17 36.10
N ASN A 2 7.66 22.37 36.20
CA ASN A 2 8.42 23.16 35.24
C ASN A 2 8.73 22.26 34.04
N ILE A 3 7.96 22.38 32.96
CA ILE A 3 8.19 21.59 31.74
C ILE A 3 9.42 22.19 31.06
N LYS A 4 10.62 21.75 31.49
CA LYS A 4 11.83 21.86 30.68
C LYS A 4 11.55 21.05 29.41
N GLN A 5 11.07 21.71 28.35
CA GLN A 5 10.95 21.07 27.06
C GLN A 5 12.33 20.56 26.66
N ASP A 6 12.42 19.28 26.33
CA ASP A 6 13.63 18.66 25.81
C ASP A 6 14.12 19.48 24.60
N LYS A 7 15.40 19.87 24.60
CA LYS A 7 16.02 20.67 23.53
C LYS A 7 15.75 20.05 22.16
N THR A 8 15.79 18.72 22.06
CA THR A 8 15.50 17.99 20.81
C THR A 8 14.06 18.12 20.35
N MET A 9 13.10 18.15 21.29
CA MET A 9 11.69 18.39 20.99
C MET A 9 11.45 19.82 20.51
N MET A 10 12.12 20.80 21.12
CA MET A 10 12.04 22.20 20.68
C MET A 10 12.61 22.39 19.28
N GLU A 11 13.78 21.80 18.98
CA GLU A 11 14.36 21.81 17.64
C GLU A 11 13.40 21.19 16.61
N TYR A 12 12.76 20.06 16.95
CA TYR A 12 11.78 19.41 16.07
C TYR A 12 10.55 20.28 15.80
N LEU A 13 10.04 20.98 16.83
CA LEU A 13 8.93 21.92 16.70
C LEU A 13 9.30 23.12 15.80
N ILE A 14 10.48 23.71 16.01
CA ILE A 14 10.98 24.82 15.19
C ILE A 14 11.17 24.37 13.73
N ALA A 15 11.74 23.20 13.50
CA ALA A 15 11.89 22.65 12.15
C ALA A 15 10.54 22.40 11.47
N SER A 16 9.54 21.91 12.21
CA SER A 16 8.17 21.72 11.72
C SER A 16 7.50 23.04 11.36
N ALA A 17 7.65 24.09 12.18
CA ALA A 17 7.14 25.43 11.89
C ALA A 17 7.82 26.05 10.66
N LYS A 18 9.16 26.00 10.57
CA LYS A 18 9.93 26.50 9.43
C LYS A 18 9.54 25.81 8.12
N LYS A 19 9.44 24.48 8.13
CA LYS A 19 9.06 23.68 6.96
C LYS A 19 7.67 24.04 6.43
N THR A 20 6.73 24.31 7.33
CA THR A 20 5.32 24.57 7.00
C THR A 20 5.04 26.04 6.71
N ASN A 21 6.07 26.91 6.61
CA ASN A 21 5.93 28.35 6.55
C ASN A 21 5.00 28.90 7.66
N ASN A 22 5.13 28.34 8.87
CA ASN A 22 4.33 28.61 10.06
C ASN A 22 2.84 28.20 9.99
N ASN A 23 2.42 27.41 8.99
CA ASN A 23 1.08 26.84 8.94
C ASN A 23 0.97 25.57 9.81
N LEU A 24 0.81 25.77 11.12
CA LEU A 24 0.73 24.69 12.11
C LEU A 24 -0.55 23.85 12.02
N GLN A 25 -1.57 24.31 11.28
CA GLN A 25 -2.78 23.53 11.00
C GLN A 25 -2.55 22.47 9.90
N ASN A 26 -1.41 22.52 9.20
CA ASN A 26 -1.08 21.61 8.11
C ASN A 26 0.38 21.12 8.21
N LEU A 27 0.72 20.48 9.33
CA LEU A 27 2.08 19.97 9.60
C LEU A 27 2.60 18.98 8.55
N ALA A 28 1.68 18.26 7.88
CA ALA A 28 1.99 17.32 6.82
C ALA A 28 1.87 17.91 5.41
N MET A 29 1.52 19.21 5.27
CA MET A 29 1.37 19.94 4.00
C MET A 29 0.43 19.25 2.98
N THR A 30 -0.72 18.74 3.46
CA THR A 30 -1.76 18.09 2.64
C THR A 30 -2.78 19.08 2.07
N THR A 31 -3.44 18.73 0.96
CA THR A 31 -4.38 19.59 0.22
C THR A 31 -5.67 18.84 -0.17
N ALA A 32 -6.17 17.96 0.70
CA ALA A 32 -7.24 17.01 0.39
C ALA A 32 -8.64 17.68 0.31
N ASN A 33 -9.40 17.37 -0.75
CA ASN A 33 -10.83 17.70 -0.90
C ASN A 33 -11.50 16.65 -1.81
N THR A 34 -12.50 15.88 -1.33
CA THR A 34 -13.68 15.31 -2.06
C THR A 34 -14.04 13.87 -1.67
N GLY A 35 -15.26 13.63 -1.16
CA GLY A 35 -15.83 12.29 -0.94
C GLY A 35 -17.29 12.08 -1.38
N GLN A 36 -18.09 13.14 -1.55
CA GLN A 36 -19.55 13.01 -1.75
C GLN A 36 -19.97 12.67 -3.20
N GLN A 37 -19.23 13.14 -4.21
CA GLN A 37 -19.58 12.95 -5.62
C GLN A 37 -19.46 11.48 -6.08
N ASP A 38 -18.47 10.75 -5.56
CA ASP A 38 -18.25 9.36 -5.94
C ASP A 38 -19.36 8.43 -5.47
N PHE A 39 -19.93 8.69 -4.30
CA PHE A 39 -21.09 7.95 -3.80
C PHE A 39 -22.30 8.14 -4.73
N LEU A 40 -22.63 9.39 -5.08
CA LEU A 40 -23.74 9.69 -5.98
C LEU A 40 -23.58 9.01 -7.34
N ASN A 41 -22.37 9.00 -7.90
CA ASN A 41 -22.10 8.33 -9.17
C ASN A 41 -22.34 6.81 -9.10
N VAL A 42 -21.87 6.14 -8.04
CA VAL A 42 -22.07 4.70 -7.87
C VAL A 42 -23.55 4.35 -7.65
N ILE A 43 -24.27 5.17 -6.88
CA ILE A 43 -25.71 4.96 -6.64
C ILE A 43 -26.52 5.18 -7.93
N ASN A 44 -26.22 6.22 -8.71
CA ASN A 44 -26.88 6.48 -10.00
C ASN A 44 -26.64 5.35 -11.00
N GLU A 45 -25.42 4.80 -11.05
CA GLU A 45 -25.10 3.67 -11.92
C GLU A 45 -25.87 2.41 -11.50
N ALA A 46 -25.92 2.10 -10.20
CA ALA A 46 -26.66 0.95 -9.68
C ALA A 46 -28.16 1.07 -9.93
N TYR A 47 -28.72 2.27 -9.78
CA TYR A 47 -30.11 2.57 -10.11
C TYR A 47 -30.40 2.31 -11.59
N LEU A 48 -29.57 2.85 -12.50
CA LEU A 48 -29.75 2.68 -13.95
C LEU A 48 -29.62 1.21 -14.39
N GLN A 49 -28.63 0.48 -13.86
CA GLN A 49 -28.42 -0.94 -14.19
C GLN A 49 -29.59 -1.82 -13.73
N THR A 50 -30.23 -1.46 -12.62
CA THR A 50 -31.39 -2.17 -12.10
C THR A 50 -32.66 -1.81 -12.88
N SER A 51 -32.89 -0.51 -13.14
CA SER A 51 -34.11 -0.02 -13.81
C SER A 51 -34.22 -0.46 -15.27
N THR A 52 -33.08 -0.61 -15.95
CA THR A 52 -32.99 -1.11 -17.33
C THR A 52 -33.00 -2.64 -17.43
N GLY A 53 -32.97 -3.36 -16.31
CA GLY A 53 -32.89 -4.82 -16.29
C GLY A 53 -31.52 -5.39 -16.67
N ALA A 54 -30.50 -4.54 -16.90
CA ALA A 54 -29.14 -4.97 -17.25
C ALA A 54 -28.47 -5.80 -16.13
N LYS A 55 -28.85 -5.55 -14.87
CA LYS A 55 -28.40 -6.30 -13.69
C LYS A 55 -29.58 -6.65 -12.79
N SER A 56 -29.48 -7.78 -12.09
CA SER A 56 -30.40 -8.07 -10.99
C SER A 56 -30.19 -7.07 -9.85
N TYR A 57 -31.24 -6.81 -9.07
CA TYR A 57 -31.18 -5.97 -7.86
C TYR A 57 -30.02 -6.37 -6.94
N SER A 58 -29.87 -7.67 -6.70
CA SER A 58 -28.82 -8.22 -5.85
C SER A 58 -27.42 -8.03 -6.43
N GLN A 59 -27.24 -8.22 -7.74
CA GLN A 59 -25.94 -7.99 -8.40
C GLN A 59 -25.58 -6.51 -8.43
N ALA A 60 -26.54 -5.61 -8.68
CA ALA A 60 -26.31 -4.17 -8.68
C ALA A 60 -25.86 -3.66 -7.30
N ILE A 61 -26.44 -4.18 -6.22
CA ILE A 61 -26.02 -3.88 -4.84
C ILE A 61 -24.59 -4.40 -4.58
N ILE A 62 -24.30 -5.65 -4.93
CA ILE A 62 -22.97 -6.23 -4.75
C ILE A 62 -21.92 -5.44 -5.53
N ASP A 63 -22.22 -5.06 -6.79
CA ASP A 63 -21.33 -4.27 -7.64
C ASP A 63 -21.11 -2.86 -7.05
N ALA A 64 -22.17 -2.21 -6.55
CA ALA A 64 -22.09 -0.90 -5.90
C ALA A 64 -21.23 -0.94 -4.63
N ILE A 65 -21.42 -1.95 -3.78
CA ILE A 65 -20.66 -2.14 -2.54
C ILE A 65 -19.18 -2.42 -2.86
N ASN A 66 -18.90 -3.27 -3.84
CA ASN A 66 -17.53 -3.50 -4.30
C ASN A 66 -16.92 -2.20 -4.87
N LYS A 67 -17.66 -1.40 -5.63
CA LYS A 67 -17.17 -0.11 -6.16
C LYS A 67 -16.90 0.91 -5.07
N ILE A 68 -17.79 1.04 -4.09
CA ILE A 68 -17.60 1.91 -2.92
C ILE A 68 -16.43 1.41 -2.08
N GLY A 69 -16.32 0.09 -1.84
CA GLY A 69 -15.18 -0.51 -1.16
C GLY A 69 -13.85 -0.31 -1.92
N ASN A 70 -13.89 -0.35 -3.25
CA ASN A 70 -12.75 -0.09 -4.14
C ASN A 70 -12.29 1.37 -4.16
N LYS A 71 -13.23 2.31 -4.13
CA LYS A 71 -12.90 3.73 -4.09
C LYS A 71 -12.54 4.18 -2.67
N GLY A 72 -13.32 3.78 -1.67
CA GLY A 72 -13.23 4.27 -0.30
C GLY A 72 -13.37 5.80 -0.23
N ALA A 73 -12.98 6.38 0.90
CA ALA A 73 -12.70 7.81 0.95
C ALA A 73 -11.44 8.10 0.11
N ILE A 74 -11.59 8.93 -0.92
CA ILE A 74 -10.49 9.32 -1.81
C ILE A 74 -9.98 10.70 -1.39
N VAL A 75 -8.66 10.85 -1.46
CA VAL A 75 -8.01 12.16 -1.43
C VAL A 75 -7.57 12.48 -2.85
N GLU A 76 -8.10 13.58 -3.39
CA GLU A 76 -7.65 14.18 -4.64
C GLU A 76 -6.69 15.33 -4.33
N TYR A 77 -5.53 15.31 -4.99
CA TYR A 77 -4.54 16.37 -4.91
C TYR A 77 -4.72 17.38 -6.07
N PRO A 78 -4.26 18.64 -5.95
CA PRO A 78 -4.32 19.63 -7.02
C PRO A 78 -3.72 19.19 -8.35
N SER A 79 -2.81 18.21 -8.34
CA SER A 79 -2.26 17.58 -9.54
C SER A 79 -3.24 16.66 -10.28
N GLY A 80 -4.46 16.48 -9.77
CA GLY A 80 -5.44 15.48 -10.24
C GLY A 80 -5.13 14.05 -9.79
N HIS A 81 -4.05 13.84 -9.04
CA HIS A 81 -3.70 12.52 -8.52
C HIS A 81 -4.68 12.11 -7.41
N LYS A 82 -5.21 10.89 -7.51
CA LYS A 82 -6.20 10.33 -6.57
C LYS A 82 -5.64 9.12 -5.87
N VAL A 83 -5.75 9.10 -4.53
CA VAL A 83 -5.34 7.95 -3.70
C VAL A 83 -6.37 7.70 -2.61
N THR A 84 -6.37 6.49 -2.03
CA THR A 84 -7.22 6.20 -0.88
C THR A 84 -6.78 7.00 0.35
N LEU A 85 -7.71 7.31 1.26
CA LEU A 85 -7.45 8.07 2.48
C LEU A 85 -6.31 7.48 3.33
N GLU A 86 -6.23 6.16 3.47
CA GLU A 86 -5.17 5.51 4.25
C GLU A 86 -3.81 5.64 3.55
N THR A 87 -3.80 5.58 2.22
CA THR A 87 -2.60 5.80 1.42
C THR A 87 -2.12 7.24 1.57
N ALA A 88 -3.04 8.22 1.46
CA ALA A 88 -2.74 9.64 1.69
C ALA A 88 -2.22 9.89 3.10
N ALA A 89 -2.91 9.37 4.13
CA ALA A 89 -2.52 9.55 5.52
C ALA A 89 -1.10 9.01 5.78
N ARG A 90 -0.83 7.76 5.40
CA ARG A 90 0.51 7.18 5.56
C ARG A 90 1.58 7.97 4.81
N MET A 91 1.32 8.27 3.54
CA MET A 91 2.26 8.96 2.67
C MET A 91 2.60 10.34 3.19
N ASN A 92 1.60 11.12 3.59
CA ASN A 92 1.76 12.46 4.15
C ASN A 92 2.47 12.43 5.51
N ILE A 93 2.17 11.45 6.38
CA ILE A 93 2.87 11.29 7.68
C ILE A 93 4.35 10.95 7.45
N VAL A 94 4.65 9.92 6.66
CA VAL A 94 6.04 9.45 6.45
C VAL A 94 6.86 10.52 5.73
N THR A 95 6.32 11.11 4.67
CA THR A 95 6.99 12.21 3.93
C THR A 95 7.14 13.43 4.84
N GLY A 96 6.11 13.72 5.64
CA GLY A 96 6.09 14.82 6.57
C GLY A 96 7.22 14.77 7.59
N ILE A 97 7.35 13.62 8.28
CA ILE A 97 8.42 13.34 9.24
C ILE A 97 9.79 13.40 8.55
N ASN A 98 9.94 12.77 7.39
CA ASN A 98 11.22 12.76 6.69
C ASN A 98 11.68 14.19 6.31
N GLN A 99 10.76 15.03 5.85
CA GLN A 99 11.04 16.44 5.56
C GLN A 99 11.46 17.22 6.82
N THR A 100 10.84 16.97 7.98
CA THR A 100 11.25 17.59 9.24
C THR A 100 12.67 17.14 9.64
N CYS A 101 13.00 15.86 9.51
CA CYS A 101 14.37 15.37 9.73
C CYS A 101 15.37 16.05 8.79
N GLY A 102 15.01 16.21 7.51
CA GLY A 102 15.85 16.94 6.54
C GLY A 102 16.08 18.39 6.94
N LYS A 103 15.03 19.08 7.39
CA LYS A 103 15.13 20.48 7.81
C LYS A 103 15.95 20.63 9.09
N LEU A 104 15.87 19.69 10.03
CA LEU A 104 16.73 19.66 11.21
C LEU A 104 18.21 19.57 10.84
N GLN A 105 18.57 18.71 9.89
CA GLN A 105 19.96 18.58 9.44
C GLN A 105 20.43 19.85 8.74
N GLN A 106 19.56 20.49 7.95
CA GLN A 106 19.86 21.79 7.36
C GLN A 106 20.08 22.87 8.44
N MET A 107 19.23 22.95 9.46
CA MET A 107 19.40 23.88 10.58
C MET A 107 20.71 23.67 11.33
N ARG A 108 21.13 22.41 11.52
CA ARG A 108 22.43 22.10 12.13
C ARG A 108 23.59 22.61 11.27
N ALA A 109 23.50 22.48 9.95
CA ALA A 109 24.50 23.03 9.05
C ALA A 109 24.54 24.57 9.15
N GLU A 110 23.38 25.23 9.22
CA GLU A 110 23.25 26.67 9.44
C GLU A 110 23.90 27.09 10.78
N GLU A 111 23.64 26.38 11.88
CA GLU A 111 24.24 26.62 13.21
C GLU A 111 25.77 26.47 13.21
N MET A 112 26.29 25.55 12.41
CA MET A 112 27.74 25.32 12.25
C MET A 112 28.39 26.24 11.20
N ASN A 113 27.60 27.07 10.50
CA ASN A 113 28.03 27.83 9.31
C ASN A 113 28.64 26.93 8.22
N TRP A 114 28.10 25.73 8.03
CA TRP A 114 28.51 24.79 6.99
C TRP A 114 27.56 24.87 5.80
N ASP A 115 28.13 25.04 4.61
CA ASP A 115 27.36 25.14 3.36
C ASP A 115 27.06 23.77 2.72
N LEU A 116 27.82 22.74 3.09
CA LEU A 116 27.79 21.45 2.41
C LEU A 116 27.01 20.40 3.20
N MET A 117 26.26 19.58 2.48
CA MET A 117 25.47 18.46 3.00
C MET A 117 25.85 17.19 2.25
N GLU A 118 26.13 16.09 2.96
CA GLU A 118 26.28 14.77 2.34
C GLU A 118 24.94 14.03 2.32
N LEU A 119 24.51 13.58 1.14
CA LEU A 119 23.30 12.79 0.98
C LEU A 119 23.52 11.36 1.47
N THR A 120 22.57 10.81 2.23
CA THR A 120 22.57 9.39 2.58
C THR A 120 22.39 8.53 1.33
N ALA A 121 22.84 7.28 1.38
CA ALA A 121 22.62 6.28 0.34
C ALA A 121 21.96 5.01 0.91
N HIS A 122 21.15 4.34 0.08
CA HIS A 122 20.53 3.08 0.44
C HIS A 122 20.17 2.25 -0.80
N SER A 123 20.19 0.93 -0.69
CA SER A 123 19.78 0.06 -1.80
C SER A 123 18.31 0.18 -2.17
N GLY A 124 18.02 0.03 -3.47
CA GLY A 124 16.67 0.19 -4.01
C GLY A 124 16.12 1.60 -3.80
N ALA A 125 16.99 2.60 -3.93
CA ALA A 125 16.60 3.95 -4.30
C ALA A 125 15.83 3.92 -5.63
N ARG A 126 15.09 4.99 -5.92
CA ARG A 126 14.48 5.11 -7.25
C ARG A 126 15.56 5.47 -8.27
N PRO A 127 15.43 5.07 -9.54
CA PRO A 127 16.48 5.29 -10.55
C PRO A 127 16.95 6.75 -10.70
N SER A 128 16.05 7.72 -10.54
CA SER A 128 16.44 9.14 -10.60
C SER A 128 17.13 9.67 -9.33
N HIS A 129 17.08 8.94 -8.21
CA HIS A 129 17.76 9.29 -6.95
C HIS A 129 19.12 8.62 -6.81
N GLU A 130 19.30 7.46 -7.45
CA GLU A 130 20.59 6.75 -7.55
C GLU A 130 21.72 7.65 -8.08
N LYS A 131 21.36 8.64 -8.92
CA LYS A 131 22.31 9.59 -9.52
C LYS A 131 22.97 10.54 -8.52
N TRP A 132 22.36 10.76 -7.35
CA TRP A 132 22.86 11.73 -6.37
C TRP A 132 23.11 11.15 -4.98
N GLN A 133 22.65 9.95 -4.65
CA GLN A 133 22.92 9.36 -3.34
C GLN A 133 24.42 9.30 -3.02
N GLY A 134 24.81 9.63 -1.78
CA GLY A 134 26.21 9.73 -1.36
C GLY A 134 26.98 10.96 -1.87
N LYS A 135 26.37 11.82 -2.69
CA LYS A 135 27.03 13.04 -3.19
C LYS A 135 26.89 14.19 -2.20
N ILE A 136 27.78 15.17 -2.36
CA ILE A 136 27.80 16.40 -1.58
C ILE A 136 26.99 17.47 -2.31
N VAL A 137 26.13 18.17 -1.56
CA VAL A 137 25.24 19.23 -2.02
C VAL A 137 25.64 20.53 -1.32
N SER A 138 25.75 21.62 -2.07
CA SER A 138 25.87 22.97 -1.52
C SER A 138 24.49 23.60 -1.34
N LEU A 139 24.24 24.15 -0.16
CA LEU A 139 23.01 24.88 0.16
C LEU A 139 22.96 26.23 -0.57
N SER A 140 24.10 26.90 -0.76
CA SER A 140 24.22 28.17 -1.50
C SER A 140 24.41 28.00 -3.01
N GLY A 141 24.66 26.78 -3.50
CA GLY A 141 24.89 26.51 -4.92
C GLY A 141 26.33 26.72 -5.38
N LYS A 142 27.30 26.51 -4.49
CA LYS A 142 28.73 26.63 -4.76
C LYS A 142 29.23 25.65 -5.83
N ASP A 143 30.04 26.15 -6.74
CA ASP A 143 30.67 25.35 -7.81
C ASP A 143 31.48 24.15 -7.26
N GLY A 144 31.42 23.05 -8.00
CA GLY A 144 32.08 21.78 -7.65
C GLY A 144 31.25 20.83 -6.78
N TYR A 145 30.03 21.23 -6.38
CA TYR A 145 29.07 20.42 -5.64
C TYR A 145 27.71 20.41 -6.36
N LEU A 146 26.82 19.49 -5.99
CA LEU A 146 25.44 19.54 -6.44
C LEU A 146 24.71 20.73 -5.80
N SER A 147 23.79 21.36 -6.51
CA SER A 147 22.87 22.36 -5.97
C SER A 147 21.58 21.72 -5.46
N LEU A 148 20.77 22.51 -4.73
CA LEU A 148 19.41 22.12 -4.36
C LEU A 148 18.54 21.79 -5.59
N LYS A 149 18.78 22.47 -6.72
CA LYS A 149 18.07 22.22 -7.98
C LYS A 149 18.46 20.87 -8.59
N ASP A 150 19.73 20.49 -8.53
CA ASP A 150 20.22 19.23 -9.13
C ASP A 150 19.60 17.99 -8.47
N ILE A 151 19.22 18.10 -7.20
CA ILE A 151 18.54 17.04 -6.44
C ILE A 151 17.01 17.24 -6.40
N GLY A 152 16.50 18.29 -7.05
CA GLY A 152 15.09 18.66 -7.07
C GLY A 152 14.51 19.00 -5.70
N TYR A 153 15.29 19.55 -4.77
CA TYR A 153 14.78 19.88 -3.44
C TYR A 153 13.63 20.90 -3.53
N GLY A 154 12.49 20.59 -2.91
CA GLY A 154 11.24 21.36 -3.04
C GLY A 154 10.28 20.80 -4.09
N GLU A 155 10.75 19.96 -5.01
CA GLU A 155 9.90 19.28 -5.99
C GLU A 155 9.17 18.07 -5.39
N ILE A 156 7.97 17.76 -5.91
CA ILE A 156 7.17 16.60 -5.46
C ILE A 156 7.97 15.30 -5.57
N THR A 157 8.73 15.15 -6.65
CA THR A 157 9.61 13.99 -6.88
C THR A 157 11.06 14.31 -6.49
N GLY A 158 11.35 15.35 -5.74
CA GLY A 158 12.68 15.71 -5.33
C GLY A 158 13.33 14.85 -4.26
N PHE A 159 14.54 15.22 -3.88
CA PHE A 159 15.06 14.96 -2.53
C PHE A 159 14.06 15.47 -1.49
N LYS A 160 13.78 14.66 -0.45
CA LYS A 160 12.70 14.91 0.54
C LYS A 160 11.29 15.10 -0.05
N GLY A 161 11.10 14.74 -1.32
CA GLY A 161 9.80 14.64 -1.97
C GLY A 161 9.02 13.38 -1.55
N ILE A 162 7.90 13.17 -2.21
CA ILE A 162 6.95 12.09 -1.93
C ILE A 162 7.62 10.71 -1.93
N ASN A 163 7.44 9.94 -0.85
CA ASN A 163 8.02 8.60 -0.68
C ASN A 163 9.55 8.52 -0.88
N CYS A 164 10.28 9.65 -0.78
CA CYS A 164 11.73 9.66 -0.71
C CYS A 164 12.16 9.23 0.69
N TYR A 165 13.16 8.35 0.81
CA TYR A 165 13.72 7.88 2.09
C TYR A 165 15.11 8.44 2.37
N HIS A 166 15.67 9.21 1.44
CA HIS A 166 16.97 9.83 1.62
C HIS A 166 16.89 10.94 2.67
N ASP A 167 17.98 11.05 3.42
CA ASP A 167 18.32 12.18 4.26
C ASP A 167 19.65 12.79 3.83
N TRP A 168 20.08 13.82 4.53
CA TRP A 168 21.39 14.42 4.40
C TRP A 168 21.97 14.77 5.77
N ARG A 169 23.28 14.99 5.83
CA ARG A 169 23.96 15.40 7.05
C ARG A 169 24.90 16.56 6.76
N PRO A 170 25.10 17.50 7.70
CA PRO A 170 26.13 18.53 7.55
C PRO A 170 27.49 17.90 7.24
N TYR A 171 28.19 18.45 6.25
CA TYR A 171 29.47 17.96 5.79
C TYR A 171 30.50 19.09 5.86
N TYR A 172 31.60 18.86 6.57
CA TYR A 172 32.71 19.80 6.60
C TYR A 172 33.59 19.60 5.37
N LYS A 173 33.98 20.70 4.73
CA LYS A 173 34.77 20.65 3.50
C LYS A 173 36.10 19.94 3.74
N GLY A 174 36.33 18.86 3.00
CA GLY A 174 37.56 18.07 3.07
C GLY A 174 37.52 16.89 4.05
N SER A 175 36.41 16.70 4.77
CA SER A 175 36.20 15.49 5.58
C SER A 175 36.08 14.24 4.71
N SER A 176 36.39 13.08 5.27
CA SER A 176 36.10 11.80 4.62
C SER A 176 34.60 11.67 4.33
N LYS A 177 34.25 11.18 3.14
CA LYS A 177 32.87 10.85 2.79
C LYS A 177 32.42 9.62 3.57
N THR A 178 31.12 9.54 3.83
CA THR A 178 30.48 8.39 4.48
C THR A 178 30.51 7.15 3.56
N TYR A 179 30.41 7.35 2.25
CA TYR A 179 30.32 6.28 1.26
C TYR A 179 31.45 6.36 0.24
N SER A 180 32.07 5.21 -0.04
CA SER A 180 32.96 5.04 -1.19
C SER A 180 32.16 4.91 -2.50
N ASN A 181 32.82 5.14 -3.64
CA ASN A 181 32.17 4.96 -4.94
C ASN A 181 31.72 3.51 -5.16
N ASP A 182 32.56 2.54 -4.78
CA ASP A 182 32.27 1.11 -4.93
C ASP A 182 31.05 0.68 -4.10
N GLU A 183 30.88 1.23 -2.89
CA GLU A 183 29.68 0.99 -2.07
C GLU A 183 28.41 1.56 -2.71
N LEU A 184 28.49 2.75 -3.31
CA LEU A 184 27.37 3.37 -4.00
C LEU A 184 26.96 2.59 -5.25
N GLU A 185 27.94 2.15 -6.05
CA GLU A 185 27.72 1.29 -7.21
C GLU A 185 27.09 -0.03 -6.80
N LYS A 186 27.62 -0.69 -5.77
CA LYS A 186 27.06 -1.93 -5.22
C LYS A 186 25.62 -1.77 -4.72
N MET A 187 25.28 -0.63 -4.09
CA MET A 187 23.91 -0.35 -3.64
C MET A 187 22.94 -0.09 -4.81
N ASN A 188 23.42 0.55 -5.87
CA ASN A 188 22.64 0.82 -7.09
C ASN A 188 22.36 -0.46 -7.88
N ASP A 189 23.38 -1.30 -8.05
CA ASP A 189 23.30 -2.51 -8.86
C ASP A 189 22.71 -3.71 -8.13
N GLU A 190 22.29 -3.54 -6.87
CA GLU A 190 21.78 -4.63 -6.07
C GLU A 190 20.46 -5.20 -6.63
N LYS A 191 20.52 -6.47 -7.04
CA LYS A 191 19.39 -7.22 -7.59
C LYS A 191 18.92 -8.30 -6.62
N VAL A 192 17.67 -8.68 -6.76
CA VAL A 192 17.03 -9.79 -6.06
C VAL A 192 16.40 -10.74 -7.08
N THR A 193 16.32 -12.03 -6.72
CA THR A 193 15.66 -13.02 -7.55
C THR A 193 14.17 -13.07 -7.18
N TYR A 194 13.31 -12.92 -8.19
CA TYR A 194 11.87 -13.12 -8.04
C TYR A 194 11.34 -13.92 -9.23
N ASN A 195 10.69 -15.06 -8.95
CA ASN A 195 10.19 -16.01 -9.95
C ASN A 195 11.27 -16.41 -10.98
N GLY A 196 12.49 -16.66 -10.51
CA GLY A 196 13.64 -17.05 -11.34
C GLY A 196 14.25 -15.93 -12.18
N LYS A 197 13.79 -14.68 -12.03
CA LYS A 197 14.33 -13.51 -12.74
C LYS A 197 15.03 -12.56 -11.79
N GLN A 198 16.16 -12.00 -12.24
CA GLN A 198 16.86 -10.93 -11.51
C GLN A 198 16.16 -9.60 -11.78
N ILE A 199 15.69 -8.96 -10.71
CA ILE A 199 15.06 -7.64 -10.75
C ILE A 199 15.77 -6.70 -9.75
N THR A 200 15.70 -5.41 -9.97
CA THR A 200 16.25 -4.43 -9.02
C THR A 200 15.49 -4.45 -7.69
N LYS A 201 16.15 -4.06 -6.59
CA LYS A 201 15.44 -3.87 -5.31
C LYS A 201 14.31 -2.83 -5.39
N TYR A 202 14.41 -1.85 -6.27
CA TYR A 202 13.35 -0.87 -6.50
C TYR A 202 12.11 -1.53 -7.10
N GLU A 203 12.28 -2.32 -8.17
CA GLU A 203 11.18 -3.07 -8.81
C GLU A 203 10.52 -4.04 -7.84
N ALA A 204 11.31 -4.79 -7.07
CA ALA A 204 10.79 -5.71 -6.06
C ALA A 204 9.90 -4.98 -5.02
N LYS A 205 10.33 -3.80 -4.55
CA LYS A 205 9.52 -2.94 -3.67
C LYS A 205 8.23 -2.46 -4.35
N GLN A 206 8.24 -2.19 -5.67
CA GLN A 206 7.02 -1.80 -6.40
C GLN A 206 6.03 -2.97 -6.52
N ILE A 207 6.53 -4.18 -6.80
CA ILE A 207 5.70 -5.39 -6.84
C ILE A 207 5.09 -5.65 -5.46
N GLN A 208 5.89 -5.62 -4.39
CA GLN A 208 5.41 -5.77 -3.01
C GLN A 208 4.27 -4.78 -2.72
N ARG A 209 4.48 -3.49 -3.03
CA ARG A 209 3.47 -2.44 -2.83
C ARG A 209 2.20 -2.68 -3.62
N SER A 210 2.30 -3.26 -4.81
CA SER A 210 1.14 -3.60 -5.63
C SER A 210 0.29 -4.69 -4.98
N ILE A 211 0.94 -5.77 -4.51
CA ILE A 211 0.25 -6.86 -3.82
C ILE A 211 -0.34 -6.37 -2.49
N GLU A 212 0.39 -5.56 -1.72
CA GLU A 212 -0.11 -4.95 -0.48
C GLU A 212 -1.38 -4.10 -0.72
N ARG A 213 -1.41 -3.31 -1.80
CA ARG A 213 -2.60 -2.54 -2.20
C ARG A 213 -3.77 -3.46 -2.54
N GLN A 214 -3.53 -4.52 -3.30
CA GLN A 214 -4.55 -5.49 -3.67
C GLN A 214 -5.13 -6.18 -2.43
N ILE A 215 -4.29 -6.60 -1.49
CA ILE A 215 -4.74 -7.21 -0.23
C ILE A 215 -5.60 -6.24 0.60
N ARG A 216 -5.20 -4.96 0.71
CA ARG A 216 -6.04 -3.96 1.38
C ARG A 216 -7.41 -3.86 0.70
N GLN A 217 -7.43 -3.91 -0.63
CA GLN A 217 -8.66 -3.83 -1.39
C GLN A 217 -9.58 -5.02 -1.13
N ASP A 218 -9.02 -6.23 -1.12
CA ASP A 218 -9.81 -7.44 -0.84
C ASP A 218 -10.42 -7.39 0.56
N LYS A 219 -9.68 -6.90 1.55
CA LYS A 219 -10.20 -6.72 2.92
C LYS A 219 -11.38 -5.74 2.98
N LYS A 220 -11.31 -4.62 2.26
CA LYS A 220 -12.42 -3.64 2.18
C LYS A 220 -13.67 -4.27 1.56
N ASN A 221 -13.50 -5.02 0.47
CA ASN A 221 -14.60 -5.72 -0.19
C ASN A 221 -15.22 -6.78 0.73
N ILE A 222 -14.39 -7.55 1.43
CA ILE A 222 -14.85 -8.51 2.44
C ILE A 222 -15.65 -7.82 3.55
N ALA A 223 -15.17 -6.71 4.09
CA ALA A 223 -15.86 -5.94 5.12
C ALA A 223 -17.24 -5.44 4.62
N GLY A 224 -17.30 -4.88 3.41
CA GLY A 224 -18.55 -4.42 2.80
C GLY A 224 -19.57 -5.55 2.61
N LEU A 225 -19.14 -6.70 2.08
CA LEU A 225 -20.00 -7.87 1.89
C LEU A 225 -20.48 -8.47 3.22
N GLN A 226 -19.64 -8.49 4.25
CA GLN A 226 -20.05 -8.91 5.59
C GLN A 226 -21.09 -7.94 6.19
N GLY A 227 -20.94 -6.63 5.95
CA GLY A 227 -21.92 -5.62 6.35
C GLY A 227 -23.33 -5.92 5.83
N VAL A 228 -23.45 -6.37 4.57
CA VAL A 228 -24.74 -6.82 3.99
C VAL A 228 -25.30 -8.01 4.75
N LEU A 229 -24.47 -9.01 5.07
CA LEU A 229 -24.92 -10.22 5.76
C LEU A 229 -25.32 -9.98 7.22
N THR A 230 -24.82 -8.90 7.83
CA THR A 230 -25.21 -8.45 9.18
C THR A 230 -26.34 -7.41 9.18
N SER A 231 -26.80 -6.97 8.00
CA SER A 231 -27.92 -6.04 7.88
C SER A 231 -29.25 -6.73 8.19
N THR A 232 -30.31 -5.94 8.40
CA THR A 232 -31.68 -6.44 8.66
C THR A 232 -32.39 -6.97 7.41
N THR A 233 -31.66 -7.24 6.32
CA THR A 233 -32.25 -7.71 5.06
C THR A 233 -32.78 -9.14 5.16
N ASN A 234 -34.00 -9.37 4.67
CA ASN A 234 -34.63 -10.69 4.59
C ASN A 234 -34.66 -11.25 3.16
N ASN A 235 -33.98 -10.60 2.21
CA ASN A 235 -33.93 -11.05 0.82
C ASN A 235 -33.01 -12.27 0.67
N ASN A 236 -33.59 -13.47 0.65
CA ASN A 236 -32.84 -14.73 0.55
C ASN A 236 -31.91 -14.81 -0.65
N LYS A 237 -32.32 -14.29 -1.82
CA LYS A 237 -31.50 -14.28 -3.03
C LYS A 237 -30.27 -13.39 -2.85
N LEU A 238 -30.45 -12.18 -2.33
CA LEU A 238 -29.34 -11.27 -1.99
C LEU A 238 -28.39 -11.91 -0.98
N ILE A 239 -28.91 -12.59 0.05
CA ILE A 239 -28.10 -13.26 1.06
C ILE A 239 -27.24 -14.38 0.44
N GLU A 240 -27.83 -15.23 -0.41
CA GLU A 240 -27.13 -16.33 -1.08
C GLU A 240 -26.03 -15.81 -2.03
N GLU A 241 -26.36 -14.83 -2.87
CA GLU A 241 -25.41 -14.21 -3.81
C GLU A 241 -24.28 -13.50 -3.06
N THR A 242 -24.60 -12.77 -1.98
CA THR A 242 -23.60 -12.11 -1.13
C THR A 242 -22.67 -13.13 -0.47
N ARG A 243 -23.18 -14.26 0.03
CA ARG A 243 -22.32 -15.32 0.59
C ARG A 243 -21.40 -15.93 -0.45
N THR A 244 -21.90 -16.12 -1.67
CA THR A 244 -21.10 -16.63 -2.79
C THR A 244 -19.98 -15.67 -3.13
N GLU A 245 -20.29 -14.38 -3.30
CA GLU A 245 -19.28 -13.36 -3.60
C GLU A 245 -18.29 -13.16 -2.45
N LEU A 246 -18.74 -13.22 -1.19
CA LEU A 246 -17.87 -13.17 -0.02
C LEU A 246 -16.87 -14.32 -0.01
N ALA A 247 -17.32 -15.53 -0.31
CA ALA A 247 -16.44 -16.69 -0.42
C ALA A 247 -15.42 -16.52 -1.54
N LYS A 248 -15.87 -16.06 -2.71
CA LYS A 248 -15.01 -15.73 -3.85
C LYS A 248 -13.91 -14.73 -3.45
N LYS A 249 -14.29 -13.55 -2.93
CA LYS A 249 -13.35 -12.51 -2.48
C LYS A 249 -12.39 -12.98 -1.40
N THR A 250 -12.84 -13.86 -0.52
CA THR A 250 -11.98 -14.47 0.52
C THR A 250 -10.90 -15.38 -0.08
N LEU A 251 -11.22 -16.14 -1.13
CA LEU A 251 -10.24 -17.01 -1.81
C LEU A 251 -9.21 -16.17 -2.60
N GLN A 252 -9.65 -15.08 -3.22
CA GLN A 252 -8.76 -14.09 -3.86
C GLN A 252 -7.80 -13.48 -2.83
N TYR A 253 -8.33 -13.00 -1.70
CA TYR A 253 -7.54 -12.50 -0.57
C TYR A 253 -6.48 -13.51 -0.10
N ASN A 254 -6.86 -14.78 0.07
CA ASN A 254 -5.93 -15.84 0.49
C ASN A 254 -4.83 -16.09 -0.55
N THR A 255 -5.13 -15.91 -1.83
CA THR A 255 -4.16 -16.06 -2.92
C THR A 255 -3.17 -14.92 -2.92
N HIS A 256 -3.63 -13.66 -2.91
CA HIS A 256 -2.75 -12.50 -2.84
C HIS A 256 -1.91 -12.49 -1.54
N LYS A 257 -2.46 -12.99 -0.43
CA LYS A 257 -1.69 -13.16 0.81
C LYS A 257 -0.52 -14.15 0.63
N ARG A 258 -0.77 -15.30 -0.01
CA ARG A 258 0.30 -16.28 -0.33
C ARG A 258 1.32 -15.70 -1.30
N GLU A 259 0.87 -14.94 -2.30
CA GLU A 259 1.77 -14.24 -3.23
C GLU A 259 2.67 -13.24 -2.51
N LEU A 260 2.12 -12.45 -1.57
CA LEU A 260 2.93 -11.54 -0.76
C LEU A 260 3.93 -12.29 0.10
N ASP A 261 3.50 -13.35 0.79
CA ASP A 261 4.37 -14.14 1.66
C ASP A 261 5.50 -14.81 0.85
N GLY A 262 5.19 -15.38 -0.31
CA GLY A 262 6.18 -15.97 -1.22
C GLY A 262 7.12 -14.94 -1.85
N LEU A 263 6.64 -13.75 -2.20
CA LEU A 263 7.50 -12.65 -2.64
C LEU A 263 8.46 -12.25 -1.53
N ILE A 264 7.96 -12.02 -0.31
CA ILE A 264 8.76 -11.59 0.85
C ILE A 264 9.87 -12.61 1.14
N GLU A 265 9.55 -13.90 1.07
CA GLU A 265 10.52 -14.99 1.23
C GLU A 265 11.60 -14.95 0.14
N GLN A 266 11.20 -14.90 -1.13
CA GLN A 266 12.14 -14.89 -2.26
C GLN A 266 13.10 -13.69 -2.25
N ILE A 267 12.59 -12.51 -1.90
CA ILE A 267 13.40 -11.27 -1.89
C ILE A 267 14.02 -10.97 -0.52
N SER A 268 13.84 -11.85 0.48
CA SER A 268 14.31 -11.66 1.87
C SER A 268 13.92 -10.30 2.48
N SER A 269 12.69 -9.83 2.19
CA SER A 269 12.17 -8.56 2.69
C SER A 269 11.47 -8.72 4.05
N LYS A 270 11.10 -7.60 4.68
CA LYS A 270 10.28 -7.59 5.90
C LYS A 270 8.83 -7.25 5.57
N LYS A 271 7.91 -7.96 6.22
CA LYS A 271 6.47 -7.68 6.14
C LYS A 271 6.11 -6.44 6.95
N ASP A 272 5.50 -5.46 6.31
CA ASP A 272 5.00 -4.26 6.96
C ASP A 272 3.48 -4.33 7.13
N ASN A 273 3.04 -4.81 8.31
CA ASN A 273 1.61 -4.98 8.60
C ASN A 273 0.82 -3.67 8.59
N THR A 274 1.48 -2.53 8.83
CA THR A 274 0.82 -1.21 8.78
C THR A 274 0.35 -0.87 7.37
N ARG A 275 0.95 -1.49 6.33
CA ARG A 275 0.49 -1.37 4.94
C ARG A 275 -0.65 -2.30 4.59
N LEU A 276 -1.01 -3.24 5.45
CA LEU A 276 -2.15 -4.12 5.25
C LEU A 276 -3.37 -3.70 6.08
N PHE A 277 -3.24 -2.61 6.83
CA PHE A 277 -4.30 -2.08 7.68
C PHE A 277 -5.44 -1.48 6.84
N ILE A 278 -6.66 -1.69 7.31
CA ILE A 278 -7.89 -1.03 6.85
C ILE A 278 -8.67 -0.58 8.08
N VAL A 279 -9.47 0.47 7.95
CA VAL A 279 -10.25 1.03 9.08
C VAL A 279 -11.46 0.16 9.39
N GLU A 280 -12.05 -0.43 8.36
CA GLU A 280 -13.28 -1.21 8.45
C GLU A 280 -13.04 -2.53 9.20
N LYS A 281 -13.93 -2.83 10.15
CA LYS A 281 -13.92 -4.11 10.87
C LYS A 281 -14.52 -5.20 9.97
N TYR A 282 -13.91 -6.39 10.01
CA TYR A 282 -14.40 -7.58 9.34
C TYR A 282 -14.19 -8.81 10.23
N ASP A 283 -15.09 -9.79 10.10
CA ASP A 283 -15.08 -11.04 10.83
C ASP A 283 -14.06 -12.03 10.24
N ASN A 284 -13.00 -12.27 11.01
CA ASN A 284 -11.96 -13.25 10.70
C ASN A 284 -12.46 -14.71 10.80
N LYS A 285 -13.52 -14.99 11.56
CA LYS A 285 -14.06 -16.35 11.70
C LYS A 285 -14.68 -16.82 10.39
N THR A 286 -15.43 -15.96 9.71
CA THR A 286 -15.99 -16.24 8.39
C THR A 286 -14.89 -16.53 7.36
N ILE A 287 -13.82 -15.73 7.34
CA ILE A 287 -12.65 -15.99 6.49
C ILE A 287 -12.05 -17.36 6.79
N SER A 288 -11.81 -17.67 8.08
CA SER A 288 -11.25 -18.96 8.51
C SER A 288 -12.10 -20.14 8.04
N ASN A 289 -13.43 -20.03 8.11
CA ASN A 289 -14.34 -21.09 7.69
C ASN A 289 -14.27 -21.33 6.18
N ILE A 290 -14.23 -20.26 5.37
CA ILE A 290 -14.10 -20.37 3.91
C ILE A 290 -12.73 -20.99 3.55
N THR A 291 -11.65 -20.57 4.22
CA THR A 291 -10.31 -21.16 4.03
C THR A 291 -10.29 -22.64 4.39
N LYS A 292 -10.90 -23.04 5.52
CA LYS A 292 -11.03 -24.45 5.91
C LYS A 292 -11.82 -25.26 4.88
N LEU A 293 -12.90 -24.68 4.35
CA LEU A 293 -13.69 -25.32 3.30
C LEU A 293 -12.86 -25.54 2.04
N ALA A 294 -12.13 -24.52 1.59
CA ALA A 294 -11.25 -24.62 0.43
C ALA A 294 -10.18 -25.70 0.60
N ASN A 295 -9.49 -25.71 1.75
CA ASN A 295 -8.49 -26.72 2.07
C ASN A 295 -9.10 -28.13 2.10
N LYS A 296 -10.32 -28.28 2.63
CA LYS A 296 -11.03 -29.57 2.62
C LYS A 296 -11.28 -30.07 1.19
N TYR A 297 -11.64 -29.19 0.26
CA TYR A 297 -11.86 -29.57 -1.14
C TYR A 297 -10.53 -29.87 -1.86
N ASN A 298 -9.50 -29.06 -1.63
CA ASN A 298 -8.19 -29.24 -2.25
C ASN A 298 -7.36 -30.38 -1.63
N ASN A 299 -7.77 -30.93 -0.49
CA ASN A 299 -7.19 -32.13 0.11
C ASN A 299 -8.14 -33.34 0.02
N SER A 300 -9.14 -33.27 -0.86
CA SER A 300 -10.07 -34.37 -1.06
C SER A 300 -9.48 -35.42 -2.01
N ASP A 301 -9.98 -36.65 -1.90
CA ASP A 301 -9.61 -37.79 -2.75
C ASP A 301 -9.92 -37.57 -4.25
N ILE A 302 -10.51 -36.42 -4.61
CA ILE A 302 -10.78 -36.02 -6.00
C ILE A 302 -9.52 -35.43 -6.66
N ILE A 303 -8.63 -34.82 -5.88
CA ILE A 303 -7.36 -34.30 -6.40
C ILE A 303 -6.45 -35.46 -6.77
N GLY A 304 -5.86 -35.42 -7.96
CA GLY A 304 -5.06 -36.50 -8.54
C GLY A 304 -5.87 -37.53 -9.33
N LEU A 305 -7.20 -37.48 -9.31
CA LEU A 305 -8.02 -38.30 -10.22
C LEU A 305 -7.83 -37.84 -11.66
N LYS A 306 -7.72 -38.81 -12.58
CA LYS A 306 -7.72 -38.57 -14.02
C LYS A 306 -9.12 -38.74 -14.59
N VAL A 307 -9.61 -37.71 -15.28
CA VAL A 307 -10.85 -37.76 -16.06
C VAL A 307 -10.49 -37.39 -17.49
N ASN A 308 -10.71 -38.31 -18.44
CA ASN A 308 -10.33 -38.13 -19.84
C ASN A 308 -8.86 -37.70 -20.00
N ASP A 309 -7.95 -38.40 -19.32
CA ASP A 309 -6.49 -38.15 -19.30
C ASP A 309 -6.04 -36.80 -18.70
N VAL A 310 -6.97 -36.01 -18.16
CA VAL A 310 -6.66 -34.77 -17.42
C VAL A 310 -6.69 -35.04 -15.93
N GLU A 311 -5.58 -34.75 -15.26
CA GLU A 311 -5.46 -34.85 -13.81
C GLU A 311 -6.04 -33.60 -13.13
N ILE A 312 -6.93 -33.82 -12.15
CA ILE A 312 -7.49 -32.73 -11.35
C ILE A 312 -6.43 -32.26 -10.33
N LYS A 313 -5.88 -31.07 -10.54
CA LYS A 313 -4.84 -30.50 -9.66
C LYS A 313 -5.39 -29.66 -8.51
N GLU A 314 -6.55 -29.02 -8.70
CA GLU A 314 -7.21 -28.21 -7.68
C GLU A 314 -8.71 -28.06 -7.95
N ILE A 315 -9.48 -27.71 -6.92
CA ILE A 315 -10.88 -27.33 -7.07
C ILE A 315 -10.97 -25.82 -7.25
N GLY A 316 -11.56 -25.41 -8.38
CA GLY A 316 -11.67 -24.00 -8.74
C GLY A 316 -12.48 -23.16 -7.75
N GLU A 317 -12.09 -21.89 -7.62
CA GLU A 317 -12.72 -20.86 -6.79
C GLU A 317 -14.25 -20.82 -6.93
N HIS A 318 -14.76 -20.93 -8.16
CA HIS A 318 -16.18 -20.84 -8.48
C HIS A 318 -17.01 -21.98 -7.85
N ILE A 319 -16.42 -23.18 -7.71
CA ILE A 319 -17.09 -24.34 -7.09
C ILE A 319 -17.16 -24.15 -5.58
N ILE A 320 -16.03 -23.77 -4.97
CA ILE A 320 -15.93 -23.57 -3.52
C ILE A 320 -16.88 -22.44 -3.07
N SER A 321 -16.88 -21.32 -3.78
CA SER A 321 -17.71 -20.15 -3.46
C SER A 321 -19.20 -20.43 -3.58
N ARG A 322 -19.66 -21.08 -4.67
CA ARG A 322 -21.07 -21.49 -4.82
C ARG A 322 -21.51 -22.48 -3.76
N THR A 323 -20.63 -23.43 -3.40
CA THR A 323 -20.93 -24.42 -2.36
C THR A 323 -21.13 -23.77 -1.00
N TYR A 324 -20.27 -22.79 -0.67
CA TYR A 324 -20.41 -21.99 0.54
C TYR A 324 -21.71 -21.18 0.54
N GLY A 325 -21.99 -20.48 -0.56
CA GLY A 325 -23.17 -19.61 -0.70
C GLY A 325 -24.50 -20.35 -0.51
N LYS A 326 -24.64 -21.48 -1.20
CA LYS A 326 -25.84 -22.34 -1.16
C LYS A 326 -25.95 -23.23 0.08
N LYS A 327 -24.93 -23.23 0.97
CA LYS A 327 -24.80 -24.18 2.09
C LYS A 327 -24.93 -25.66 1.64
N VAL A 328 -24.47 -25.99 0.44
CA VAL A 328 -24.59 -27.36 -0.09
C VAL A 328 -23.66 -28.28 0.69
N ARG A 329 -24.23 -29.31 1.33
CA ARG A 329 -23.45 -30.40 1.95
C ARG A 329 -23.05 -31.38 0.86
N PHE A 330 -21.74 -31.61 0.69
CA PHE A 330 -21.23 -32.73 -0.08
C PHE A 330 -21.62 -34.03 0.64
N ARG A 331 -22.68 -34.70 0.16
CA ARG A 331 -23.01 -36.06 0.61
C ARG A 331 -22.12 -37.02 -0.15
N ARG A 332 -21.27 -37.77 0.57
CA ARG A 332 -20.61 -38.97 0.04
C ARG A 332 -21.67 -39.86 -0.57
N CYS A 333 -21.66 -40.04 -1.89
CA CYS A 333 -22.35 -41.15 -2.50
C CYS A 333 -21.55 -42.40 -2.10
N ARG A 334 -22.02 -43.14 -1.08
CA ARG A 334 -21.56 -44.51 -0.86
C ARG A 334 -22.01 -45.29 -2.09
N ARG A 335 -21.06 -45.65 -2.96
CA ARG A 335 -21.29 -46.70 -3.94
C ARG A 335 -21.56 -47.98 -3.14
N TYR A 336 -22.76 -48.53 -3.31
CA TYR A 336 -23.07 -49.91 -2.92
C TYR A 336 -22.40 -50.87 -3.89
#